data_AF-A0A429FIA4-F1
#
_entry.id   AF-A0A429FIA4-F1
#
_cell.length_a   1.000
_cell.length_b   1.000
_cell.length_c   1.000
_cell.angle_alpha   90.00
_cell.angle_beta   90.00
_cell.angle_gamma   90.00
#
_symmetry.space_group_name_H-M   'P 1'
#
loop_
_entity.id
_entity.type
_entity.pdbx_description
1 polymer ?
#
loop_
_entity_poly.entity_id
_entity_poly.type
_entity_poly.pdbx_seq_one_letter_code
_entity_poly.pdbx_strand_id
1 'polypeptide(L)'
;MFEAADLRGAHVYTFIAPNLPHHPARPEFDLDMASYSLVKTLRARQDDENSPYRFERKRSFDALARHNRGQAGIFTGPPTETGQ
;
A
#
# COMPACT_ATOMS: atom_id res chain seq x y z
N MET A 1 25.94 5.65 -3.29
CA MET A 1 25.79 4.19 -3.13
C MET A 1 24.31 3.79 -3.24
N PHE A 2 23.69 4.09 -4.39
CA PHE A 2 22.32 3.63 -4.76
C PHE A 2 22.19 3.33 -6.26
N GLU A 3 23.23 3.61 -7.05
CA GLU A 3 23.25 3.39 -8.50
C GLU A 3 23.61 1.95 -8.89
N ALA A 4 24.19 1.17 -7.96
CA ALA A 4 24.70 -0.18 -8.24
C ALA A 4 23.66 -1.30 -8.11
N ALA A 5 22.43 -1.01 -7.69
CA ALA A 5 21.42 -2.03 -7.40
C ALA A 5 20.26 -2.11 -8.43
N ASP A 6 20.22 -1.25 -9.45
CA ASP A 6 19.10 -1.08 -10.40
C ASP A 6 17.71 -1.22 -9.74
N LEU A 7 17.60 -0.75 -8.51
CA LEU A 7 16.46 -1.01 -7.65
C LEU A 7 15.42 0.08 -7.94
N ARG A 8 14.58 -0.15 -8.95
CA ARG A 8 13.36 0.65 -9.15
C ARG A 8 12.27 0.22 -8.17
N GLY A 9 12.57 0.32 -6.88
CA GLY A 9 11.61 0.04 -5.82
C GLY A 9 10.54 1.13 -5.79
N ALA A 10 9.33 0.84 -6.26
CA ALA A 10 8.17 1.66 -5.95
C ALA A 10 7.85 1.51 -4.45
N HIS A 11 8.40 2.40 -3.62
CA HIS A 11 8.19 2.38 -2.17
C HIS A 11 6.72 2.72 -1.89
N VAL A 12 5.99 1.86 -1.17
CA VAL A 12 4.63 2.17 -0.73
C VAL A 12 4.73 3.28 0.31
N TYR A 13 4.33 4.50 -0.05
CA TYR A 13 4.42 5.66 0.83
C TYR A 13 3.50 5.53 2.05
N THR A 14 2.32 4.95 1.91
CA THR A 14 1.37 4.74 3.01
C THR A 14 0.50 3.51 2.74
N PHE A 15 0.55 2.50 3.62
CA PHE A 15 -0.31 1.32 3.48
C PHE A 15 -1.70 1.57 4.06
N ILE A 16 -1.83 2.17 5.24
CA ILE A 16 -3.13 2.50 5.87
C ILE A 16 -3.19 3.96 6.31
N ALA A 17 -4.38 4.54 6.34
CA ALA A 17 -4.61 5.90 6.83
C ALA A 17 -5.86 5.95 7.74
N PRO A 18 -5.75 5.53 9.02
CA PRO A 18 -6.91 5.43 9.92
C PRO A 18 -7.63 6.75 10.20
N ASN A 19 -6.92 7.88 10.08
CA ASN A 19 -7.45 9.22 10.27
C ASN A 19 -8.18 9.78 9.04
N LEU A 20 -8.18 9.05 7.92
CA LEU A 20 -8.87 9.40 6.67
C LEU A 20 -9.90 8.31 6.36
N PRO A 21 -11.03 8.28 7.09
CA PRO A 21 -11.97 7.16 7.01
C PRO A 21 -12.69 7.11 5.67
N HIS A 22 -13.03 5.89 5.25
CA HIS A 22 -13.93 5.64 4.12
C HIS A 22 -15.39 5.90 4.52
N HIS A 23 -16.15 6.63 3.69
CA HIS A 23 -17.55 6.96 3.98
C HIS A 23 -18.52 6.61 2.82
N PRO A 24 -18.95 5.34 2.69
CA PRO A 24 -19.68 4.88 1.49
C PRO A 24 -21.06 5.53 1.30
N ALA A 25 -21.71 5.96 2.38
CA ALA A 25 -23.03 6.59 2.33
C ALA A 25 -22.97 8.11 2.06
N ARG A 26 -21.81 8.74 2.22
CA ARG A 26 -21.63 10.19 2.04
C ARG A 26 -20.26 10.49 1.40
N PRO A 27 -20.15 10.39 0.06
CA PRO A 27 -18.90 10.54 -0.67
C PRO A 27 -18.18 11.86 -0.40
N GLU A 28 -18.91 12.92 -0.09
CA GLU A 28 -18.37 14.24 0.24
C GLU A 28 -17.58 14.28 1.55
N PHE A 29 -17.73 13.26 2.41
CA PHE A 29 -16.94 13.06 3.64
C PHE A 29 -15.97 11.88 3.54
N ASP A 30 -15.79 11.31 2.34
CA ASP A 30 -14.89 10.18 2.10
C ASP A 30 -13.43 10.66 2.01
N LEU A 31 -12.82 10.87 3.17
CA LEU A 31 -11.44 11.37 3.25
C LEU A 31 -10.41 10.34 2.75
N ASP A 32 -10.77 9.06 2.69
CA ASP A 32 -9.93 8.02 2.11
C ASP A 32 -9.64 8.29 0.61
N MET A 33 -10.52 9.00 -0.09
CA MET A 33 -10.31 9.43 -1.48
C MET A 33 -9.14 10.41 -1.64
N ALA A 34 -8.84 11.20 -0.61
CA ALA A 34 -7.72 12.13 -0.60
C ALA A 34 -6.41 11.47 -0.11
N SER A 35 -6.47 10.22 0.38
CA SER A 35 -5.29 9.52 0.86
C SER A 35 -4.46 8.93 -0.29
N TYR A 36 -3.14 8.89 -0.10
CA TYR A 36 -2.22 8.16 -0.99
C TYR A 36 -2.13 6.66 -0.67
N SER A 37 -3.06 6.10 0.13
CA SER A 37 -3.08 4.68 0.43
C SER A 37 -3.55 3.85 -0.77
N LEU A 38 -2.99 2.64 -0.91
CA LEU A 38 -3.40 1.65 -1.92
C LEU A 38 -4.64 0.85 -1.51
N VAL A 39 -5.03 0.89 -0.24
CA VAL A 39 -6.19 0.17 0.29
C VAL A 39 -7.13 1.12 1.02
N LYS A 40 -8.42 0.85 0.95
CA LYS A 40 -9.38 1.48 1.86
C LYS A 40 -9.13 0.91 3.24
N THR A 41 -8.95 1.78 4.23
CA THR A 41 -8.82 1.38 5.63
C THR A 41 -10.19 1.37 6.27
N LEU A 42 -10.78 0.18 6.42
CA LEU A 42 -12.12 0.02 7.01
C LEU A 42 -11.98 -0.39 8.47
N ARG A 43 -12.49 0.45 9.37
CA ARG A 43 -12.51 0.19 10.80
C ARG A 43 -13.94 -0.04 11.25
N ALA A 44 -14.18 -1.13 11.98
CA ALA A 44 -15.53 -1.50 12.41
C ALA A 44 -16.16 -0.46 13.35
N ARG A 45 -15.35 0.10 14.26
CA ARG A 45 -15.73 1.17 15.19
C ARG A 45 -14.67 2.27 15.14
N GLN A 46 -15.05 3.45 14.65
CA GLN A 46 -14.09 4.54 14.40
C GLN A 46 -13.57 5.20 15.69
N ASP A 47 -14.34 5.11 16.76
CA ASP A 47 -14.10 5.64 18.10
C ASP A 47 -13.30 4.69 19.01
N ASP A 48 -13.18 3.41 18.65
CA ASP A 48 -12.50 2.39 19.45
C ASP A 48 -11.12 2.04 18.88
N GLU A 49 -10.04 2.49 19.53
CA GLU A 49 -8.64 2.23 19.15
C GLU A 49 -8.28 0.76 18.98
N ASN A 50 -9.01 -0.13 19.65
CA ASN A 50 -8.82 -1.58 19.54
C ASN A 50 -9.71 -2.22 18.47
N SER A 51 -10.47 -1.43 17.71
CA SER A 51 -11.33 -1.95 16.66
C SER A 51 -10.51 -2.67 15.59
N PRO A 52 -10.95 -3.85 15.13
CA PRO A 52 -10.29 -4.54 14.04
C PRO A 52 -10.35 -3.72 12.74
N TYR A 53 -9.31 -3.88 11.93
CA TYR A 53 -9.21 -3.30 10.59
C TYR A 53 -9.50 -4.35 9.51
N ARG A 54 -10.16 -3.90 8.45
CA ARG A 54 -10.32 -4.62 7.19
C ARG A 54 -9.78 -3.75 6.07
N PHE A 55 -9.22 -4.40 5.05
CA PHE A 55 -8.62 -3.71 3.91
C PHE A 55 -9.31 -4.15 2.63
N GLU A 56 -9.67 -3.16 1.80
CA GLU A 56 -10.17 -3.39 0.45
C GLU A 56 -9.25 -2.71 -0.55
N ARG A 57 -8.89 -3.42 -1.62
CA ARG A 57 -7.99 -2.90 -2.65
C ARG A 57 -8.64 -1.70 -3.36
N LYS A 58 -7.88 -0.61 -3.50
CA LYS A 58 -8.21 0.46 -4.47
C LYS A 58 -7.72 0.06 -5.85
N ARG A 59 -8.24 0.72 -6.91
CA ARG A 59 -7.77 0.51 -8.29
C ARG A 59 -6.27 0.78 -8.46
N SER A 60 -5.71 1.68 -7.66
CA SER A 60 -4.27 1.97 -7.61
C SER A 60 -3.43 0.76 -7.19
N PHE A 61 -3.94 -0.08 -6.28
CA PHE A 61 -3.29 -1.33 -5.88
C PHE A 61 -3.09 -2.24 -7.09
N ASP A 62 -4.16 -2.50 -7.85
CA ASP A 62 -4.08 -3.41 -9.00
C ASP A 62 -3.22 -2.83 -10.12
N ALA A 63 -3.24 -1.50 -10.31
CA ALA A 63 -2.36 -0.83 -11.25
C ALA A 63 -0.87 -0.99 -10.88
N LEU A 64 -0.53 -0.82 -9.61
CA LEU A 64 0.83 -1.02 -9.10
C LEU A 64 1.25 -2.48 -9.17
N ALA A 65 0.38 -3.41 -8.75
CA ALA A 65 0.64 -4.84 -8.82
C ALA A 65 0.90 -5.30 -10.26
N ARG A 66 0.16 -4.77 -11.24
CA ARG A 66 0.40 -5.04 -12.66
C ARG A 66 1.75 -4.47 -13.14
N HIS A 67 2.08 -3.24 -12.75
CA HIS A 67 3.38 -2.65 -13.06
C HIS A 67 4.53 -3.51 -12.52
N ASN A 68 4.43 -3.92 -11.26
CA ASN A 68 5.47 -4.69 -10.58
C ASN A 68 5.51 -6.17 -11.00
N ARG A 69 4.40 -6.75 -11.50
CA ARG A 69 4.39 -8.12 -12.03
C ARG A 69 5.37 -8.29 -13.19
N GLY A 70 5.57 -7.25 -14.00
CA GLY A 70 6.61 -7.23 -15.05
C GLY A 70 8.03 -7.02 -14.52
N GLN A 71 8.19 -6.68 -13.24
CA GLN A 71 9.47 -6.44 -12.56
C GLN A 71 9.82 -7.53 -11.54
N ALA A 72 8.96 -8.55 -11.34
CA ALA A 72 9.18 -9.62 -10.38
C ALA A 72 10.47 -10.43 -10.65
N GLY A 73 11.03 -10.38 -11.86
CA GLY A 73 12.33 -10.97 -12.19
C GLY A 73 13.55 -10.28 -11.57
N ILE A 74 13.38 -9.12 -10.92
CA ILE A 74 14.49 -8.38 -10.28
C ILE A 74 14.79 -8.92 -8.88
N PHE A 75 13.84 -9.62 -8.22
CA PHE A 75 13.96 -10.08 -6.83
C PHE A 75 14.00 -11.62 -6.67
N THR A 76 14.00 -12.39 -7.76
CA THR A 76 13.98 -13.87 -7.71
C THR A 76 15.35 -14.53 -7.87
N GLY A 77 16.44 -13.77 -7.86
CA GLY A 77 17.79 -14.33 -7.76
C GLY A 77 18.02 -14.93 -6.36
N PRO A 78 18.80 -16.02 -6.23
CA PRO A 78 19.14 -16.56 -4.91
C PRO A 78 19.81 -15.47 -4.05
N PRO A 79 19.58 -15.46 -2.73
CA PRO A 79 20.23 -14.49 -1.84
C PRO A 79 21.73 -14.64 -2.01
N THR A 80 22.41 -13.59 -2.47
CA THR A 80 23.87 -13.60 -2.51
C THR A 80 24.35 -13.39 -1.08
N GLU A 81 24.74 -14.49 -0.43
CA GLU A 81 25.47 -14.43 0.84
C GLU A 81 26.69 -13.55 0.64
N THR A 82 26.63 -12.33 1.15
CA THR A 82 27.79 -11.44 1.14
C THR A 82 28.55 -11.72 2.43
N GLY A 83 29.40 -12.72 2.38
CA GLY A 83 30.45 -12.92 3.37
C GLY A 83 31.61 -11.98 3.06
N GLN A 84 31.92 -11.08 3.99
CA GLN A 84 33.26 -10.76 4.49
C GLN A 84 33.18 -9.78 5.66
#